data_AF-A0A9Q0J5U2-F1
#
_entry.id   AF-A0A9Q0J5U2-F1
#
_cell.length_a   1.000
_cell.length_b   1.000
_cell.length_c   1.000
_cell.angle_alpha   90.00
_cell.angle_beta   90.00
_cell.angle_gamma   90.00
#
_symmetry.space_group_name_H-M   'P 1'
#
loop_
_entity.id
_entity.type
_entity.pdbx_description
1 polymer ?
#
loop_
_entity_poly.entity_id
_entity_poly.type
_entity_poly.pdbx_seq_one_letter_code
_entity_poly.pdbx_strand_id
1 'polypeptide(L)'
;MFTNTVAVDFDYLYLAVQWPPGYCAIPGVQCVLQRPKNANFTFHGLWPMKERKGEVINCNGKPFRGDQIYDRELMQNYWPNFISWDFDRFWRYRHGKCTGWSQTDYFRITLQRFSEYNVLAHLQAA
;
A
#
# COMPACT_ATOMS: atom_id res chain seq x y z
N MET A 1 -30.67 -16.40 -9.09
CA MET A 1 -29.53 -15.59 -9.58
C MET A 1 -28.34 -15.86 -8.67
N PHE A 2 -27.32 -16.57 -9.14
CA PHE A 2 -26.12 -16.82 -8.33
C PHE A 2 -25.14 -15.67 -8.54
N THR A 3 -24.94 -14.82 -7.53
CA THR A 3 -23.82 -13.88 -7.49
C THR A 3 -22.57 -14.68 -7.15
N ASN A 4 -21.90 -15.20 -8.17
CA ASN A 4 -20.61 -15.89 -8.02
C ASN A 4 -19.55 -14.82 -7.72
N THR A 5 -19.48 -14.37 -6.47
CA THR A 5 -18.34 -13.58 -5.98
C THR A 5 -17.24 -14.58 -5.68
N VAL A 6 -16.43 -14.88 -6.68
CA VAL A 6 -15.16 -15.57 -6.45
C VAL A 6 -14.32 -14.63 -5.59
N ALA A 7 -14.27 -14.89 -4.29
CA ALA A 7 -13.26 -14.32 -3.42
C ALA A 7 -11.91 -14.64 -4.08
N VAL A 8 -11.12 -13.62 -4.36
CA VAL A 8 -9.81 -13.83 -4.97
C VAL A 8 -8.96 -14.61 -3.98
N ASP A 9 -8.52 -15.78 -4.41
CA ASP A 9 -7.85 -16.78 -3.59
C ASP A 9 -6.33 -16.52 -3.51
N PHE A 10 -5.89 -15.92 -2.40
CA PHE A 10 -4.49 -15.69 -2.02
C PHE A 10 -4.17 -16.39 -0.69
N ASP A 11 -2.92 -16.81 -0.51
CA ASP A 11 -2.50 -17.62 0.64
C ASP A 11 -1.97 -16.76 1.80
N TYR A 12 -1.30 -15.65 1.49
CA TYR A 12 -0.75 -14.71 2.48
C TYR A 12 -0.66 -13.28 1.94
N LEU A 13 -0.42 -12.33 2.84
CA LEU A 13 -0.21 -10.91 2.50
C LEU A 13 1.24 -10.51 2.77
N TYR A 14 1.86 -9.86 1.80
CA TYR A 14 3.13 -9.16 2.00
C TYR A 14 2.88 -7.69 2.34
N LEU A 15 3.31 -7.29 3.54
CA LEU A 15 3.38 -5.90 3.95
C LEU A 15 4.72 -5.32 3.47
N ALA A 16 4.72 -4.69 2.30
CA ALA A 16 5.89 -4.02 1.76
C ALA A 16 6.01 -2.60 2.35
N VAL A 17 7.15 -2.32 2.97
CA VAL A 17 7.55 -0.98 3.42
C VAL A 17 8.72 -0.48 2.58
N GLN A 18 8.95 0.82 2.57
CA GLN A 18 10.07 1.44 1.89
C GLN A 18 10.75 2.48 2.77
N TRP A 19 12.06 2.61 2.61
CA TRP A 19 12.87 3.63 3.25
C TRP A 19 13.04 4.82 2.31
N PRO A 20 12.42 5.99 2.59
CA PRO A 20 12.37 7.07 1.62
C PRO A 20 13.71 7.66 1.20
N PRO A 21 14.68 7.91 2.12
CA PRO A 21 16.01 8.36 1.71
C PRO A 21 16.71 7.37 0.78
N GLY A 22 16.53 6.06 1.01
CA GLY A 22 17.08 5.02 0.13
C GLY A 22 16.42 5.02 -1.25
N TYR A 23 15.09 5.12 -1.30
CA TYR A 23 14.34 5.19 -2.56
C TYR A 23 14.74 6.40 -3.40
N CYS A 24 14.84 7.58 -2.78
CA CYS A 24 15.18 8.82 -3.46
C CYS A 24 16.67 8.95 -3.83
N ALA A 25 17.53 8.06 -3.31
CA ALA A 25 18.94 8.00 -3.69
C ALA A 25 19.21 7.10 -4.92
N ILE A 26 18.19 6.38 -5.42
CA ILE A 26 18.34 5.52 -6.60
C ILE A 26 18.63 6.38 -7.84
N PRO A 27 19.69 6.09 -8.62
CA PRO A 27 20.00 6.83 -9.85
C PRO A 27 18.81 6.87 -10.82
N GLY A 28 18.45 8.07 -11.28
CA GLY A 28 17.32 8.29 -12.18
C GLY A 28 15.96 8.49 -11.50
N VAL A 29 15.85 8.28 -10.18
CA VAL A 29 14.63 8.64 -9.43
C VAL A 29 14.67 10.12 -9.06
N GLN A 30 13.64 10.86 -9.47
CA GLN A 30 13.44 12.26 -9.09
C GLN A 30 12.29 12.37 -8.09
N CYS A 31 12.64 12.44 -6.80
CA CYS A 31 11.63 12.60 -5.76
C CYS A 31 11.17 14.06 -5.66
N VAL A 32 9.86 14.27 -5.76
CA VAL A 32 9.20 15.56 -5.45
C VAL A 32 8.97 15.73 -3.96
N LEU A 33 8.81 14.62 -3.24
CA LEU A 33 8.74 14.57 -1.78
C LEU A 33 10.08 14.04 -1.26
N GLN A 34 10.97 14.90 -0.77
CA GLN A 34 12.30 14.43 -0.37
C GLN A 34 12.35 13.79 1.03
N ARG A 35 11.38 14.11 1.90
CA ARG A 35 11.29 13.53 3.25
C ARG A 35 9.83 13.31 3.65
N PRO A 36 9.43 12.12 4.14
CA PRO A 36 8.16 12.00 4.85
C PRO A 36 8.21 12.87 6.10
N LYS A 37 7.06 13.40 6.53
CA LYS A 37 6.97 14.29 7.71
C LYS A 37 7.65 13.71 8.96
N ASN A 38 7.65 12.38 9.10
CA ASN A 38 8.09 11.70 10.32
C ASN A 38 9.48 11.05 10.22
N ALA A 39 10.23 11.27 9.12
CA ALA A 39 11.54 10.64 8.88
C ALA A 39 11.59 9.12 9.14
N ASN A 40 10.47 8.42 8.93
CA ASN A 40 10.29 7.00 9.19
C ASN A 40 10.19 6.22 7.86
N PHE A 41 10.19 4.89 7.94
CA PHE A 41 9.69 4.05 6.85
C PHE A 41 8.28 4.52 6.46
N THR A 42 7.99 4.41 5.17
CA THR A 42 6.63 4.56 4.67
C THR A 42 6.16 3.26 4.10
N PHE A 43 4.86 3.13 4.03
CA PHE A 43 4.23 1.99 3.42
C PHE A 43 4.38 2.03 1.88
N HIS A 44 4.55 0.87 1.25
CA HIS A 44 4.60 0.72 -0.21
C HIS A 44 3.40 -0.08 -0.74
N GLY A 45 2.98 -1.14 -0.05
CA GLY A 45 1.77 -1.87 -0.43
C GLY A 45 1.53 -3.17 0.33
N LEU A 46 0.27 -3.62 0.33
CA LEU A 46 -0.19 -4.83 1.00
C LEU A 46 -0.63 -5.77 -0.11
N TRP A 47 0.22 -6.73 -0.42
CA TRP A 47 0.16 -7.50 -1.66
C TRP A 47 -0.36 -8.90 -1.38
N PRO A 48 -1.51 -9.29 -1.96
CA PRO A 48 -1.98 -10.67 -1.95
C PRO A 48 -1.01 -11.55 -2.72
N MET A 49 -0.55 -12.62 -2.07
CA MET A 49 0.44 -13.52 -2.61
C MET A 49 -0.11 -14.95 -2.65
N LYS A 50 0.35 -15.71 -3.64
CA LYS A 50 0.05 -17.13 -3.78
C LYS A 50 1.33 -17.93 -3.80
N GLU A 51 1.37 -19.03 -3.05
CA GLU A 51 2.48 -19.95 -2.99
C GLU A 51 2.88 -20.38 -4.40
N ARG A 52 4.19 -20.28 -4.69
CA ARG A 52 4.81 -20.63 -5.99
C ARG A 52 4.34 -19.81 -7.21
N LYS A 53 3.32 -18.96 -7.08
CA LYS A 53 2.77 -18.14 -8.17
C LYS A 53 3.07 -16.65 -8.02
N GLY A 54 3.48 -16.21 -6.84
CA GLY A 54 3.85 -14.83 -6.57
C GLY A 54 2.64 -13.93 -6.35
N GLU A 55 2.77 -12.66 -6.72
CA GLU A 55 1.73 -11.66 -6.50
C GLU A 55 0.46 -11.96 -7.29
N VAL A 56 -0.69 -11.87 -6.62
CA VAL A 56 -2.00 -11.95 -7.26
C VAL A 56 -2.40 -10.55 -7.68
N ILE A 57 -2.39 -10.31 -9.00
CA ILE A 57 -2.65 -9.00 -9.62
C ILE A 57 -3.81 -9.07 -10.62
N ASN A 58 -4.26 -7.91 -11.10
CA ASN A 58 -5.26 -7.75 -12.17
C ASN A 58 -6.62 -8.41 -11.91
N CYS A 59 -7.03 -8.52 -10.64
CA CYS A 59 -8.31 -9.11 -10.28
C CYS A 59 -9.50 -8.23 -10.66
N ASN A 60 -10.61 -8.89 -11.03
CA ASN A 60 -11.89 -8.24 -11.25
C ASN A 60 -12.39 -7.63 -9.94
N GLY A 61 -12.97 -6.42 -10.03
CA GLY A 61 -13.47 -5.71 -8.86
C GLY A 61 -13.97 -4.32 -9.22
N LYS A 62 -14.56 -3.65 -8.24
CA LYS A 62 -15.06 -2.28 -8.40
C LYS A 62 -13.91 -1.34 -8.85
N PRO A 63 -14.20 -0.32 -9.67
CA PRO A 63 -13.21 0.69 -10.01
C PRO A 63 -12.76 1.44 -8.76
N PHE A 64 -11.53 1.96 -8.79
CA PHE A 64 -11.02 2.82 -7.73
C PHE A 64 -11.89 4.06 -7.58
N ARG A 65 -12.11 4.47 -6.33
CA ARG A 65 -12.92 5.62 -5.95
C ARG A 65 -12.17 6.48 -4.94
N GLY A 66 -11.74 7.67 -5.34
CA GLY A 66 -10.95 8.57 -4.47
C GLY A 66 -11.68 8.99 -3.18
N ASP A 67 -13.01 8.93 -3.17
CA ASP A 67 -13.85 9.21 -2.00
C ASP A 67 -13.97 8.02 -1.02
N GLN A 68 -13.41 6.86 -1.35
CA GLN A 68 -13.39 5.66 -0.50
C GLN A 68 -11.99 5.37 0.06
N ILE A 69 -11.23 6.41 0.37
CA ILE A 69 -9.93 6.30 1.03
C ILE A 69 -10.14 6.50 2.53
N TYR A 70 -9.74 5.52 3.32
CA TYR A 70 -9.79 5.64 4.78
C TYR A 70 -8.74 6.66 5.23
N ASP A 71 -9.17 7.76 5.85
CA ASP A 71 -8.32 8.85 6.36
C ASP A 71 -7.24 9.30 5.36
N ARG A 72 -7.66 10.06 4.34
CA ARG A 72 -6.80 10.52 3.26
C ARG A 72 -5.54 11.23 3.73
N GLU A 73 -5.63 12.08 4.75
CA GLU A 73 -4.46 12.82 5.24
C GLU A 73 -3.44 11.86 5.86
N LEU A 74 -3.91 10.94 6.71
CA LEU A 74 -3.05 9.94 7.33
C LEU A 74 -2.41 9.02 6.29
N MET A 75 -3.17 8.64 5.26
CA MET A 75 -2.68 7.86 4.13
C MET A 75 -1.62 8.60 3.30
N GLN A 76 -1.75 9.91 3.08
CA GLN A 76 -0.71 10.70 2.40
C GLN A 76 0.57 10.78 3.23
N ASN A 77 0.46 10.79 4.56
CA ASN A 77 1.63 10.83 5.44
C ASN A 77 2.37 9.48 5.48
N TYR A 78 1.63 8.36 5.52
CA TYR A 78 2.22 7.02 5.71
C TYR A 78 2.36 6.19 4.43
N TRP A 79 1.59 6.46 3.38
CA TRP A 79 1.69 5.83 2.06
C TRP A 79 1.80 6.88 0.93
N PRO A 80 2.79 7.80 0.98
CA PRO A 80 2.97 8.82 -0.03
C PRO A 80 3.45 8.26 -1.37
N ASN A 81 3.19 9.04 -2.42
CA ASN A 81 3.89 8.91 -3.69
C ASN A 81 5.08 9.86 -3.69
N PHE A 82 6.30 9.33 -3.84
CA PHE A 82 7.52 10.13 -3.77
C PHE A 82 7.88 10.83 -5.07
N ILE A 83 7.36 10.38 -6.21
CA ILE A 83 7.72 10.88 -7.55
C ILE A 83 6.62 11.78 -8.15
N SER A 84 5.46 11.88 -7.52
CA SER A 84 4.36 12.75 -7.96
C SER A 84 3.40 13.07 -6.82
N TRP A 85 2.75 14.23 -6.87
CA TRP A 85 1.67 14.62 -5.96
C TRP A 85 0.32 13.96 -6.29
N ASP A 86 0.25 13.16 -7.35
CA ASP A 86 -0.92 12.37 -7.71
C ASP A 86 -0.98 11.07 -6.89
N PHE A 87 -1.50 11.19 -5.67
CA PHE A 87 -1.68 10.07 -4.73
C PHE A 87 -2.73 9.07 -5.22
N ASP A 88 -3.83 9.56 -5.79
CA ASP A 88 -4.93 8.72 -6.25
C ASP A 88 -4.49 7.81 -7.39
N ARG A 89 -3.70 8.31 -8.33
CA ARG A 89 -3.10 7.47 -9.36
C ARG A 89 -2.18 6.41 -8.77
N PHE A 90 -1.34 6.78 -7.80
CA PHE A 90 -0.43 5.85 -7.16
C PHE A 90 -1.19 4.73 -6.44
N TRP A 91 -2.15 5.09 -5.60
CA TRP A 91 -2.96 4.11 -4.89
C TRP A 91 -3.76 3.25 -5.86
N ARG A 92 -4.36 3.83 -6.91
CA ARG A 92 -5.14 3.11 -7.95
C ARG A 92 -4.45 1.85 -8.46
N TYR A 93 -3.14 1.88 -8.67
CA TYR A 93 -2.34 0.75 -9.17
C TYR A 93 -1.86 -0.22 -8.09
N ARG A 94 -2.10 0.09 -6.82
CA ARG A 94 -1.66 -0.68 -5.65
C ARG A 94 -2.85 -1.19 -4.82
N HIS A 95 -4.08 -1.07 -5.30
CA HIS A 95 -5.27 -1.54 -4.56
C HIS A 95 -5.40 -3.06 -4.53
N GLY A 96 -5.74 -3.54 -3.35
CA GLY A 96 -6.11 -4.92 -3.08
C GLY A 96 -7.47 -5.35 -3.63
N LYS A 97 -7.76 -5.12 -4.91
CA LYS A 97 -8.89 -5.80 -5.59
C LYS A 97 -8.82 -7.31 -5.40
N CYS A 98 -7.60 -7.83 -5.32
CA CYS A 98 -7.28 -9.21 -5.08
C CYS A 98 -7.43 -9.67 -3.61
N THR A 99 -7.86 -8.81 -2.69
CA THR A 99 -8.10 -9.18 -1.28
C THR A 99 -9.55 -9.58 -0.99
N GLY A 100 -10.48 -9.21 -1.87
CA GLY A 100 -11.92 -9.33 -1.60
C GLY A 100 -12.48 -8.29 -0.61
N TRP A 101 -11.64 -7.43 -0.02
CA TRP A 101 -12.09 -6.37 0.88
C TRP A 101 -12.72 -5.18 0.13
N SER A 102 -13.58 -4.43 0.81
CA SER A 102 -14.02 -3.13 0.32
C SER A 102 -12.81 -2.18 0.21
N GLN A 103 -12.88 -1.17 -0.66
CA GLN A 103 -11.75 -0.25 -0.83
C GLN A 103 -11.41 0.49 0.48
N THR A 104 -12.43 0.95 1.20
CA THR A 104 -12.27 1.60 2.51
C THR A 104 -11.64 0.65 3.51
N ASP A 105 -12.09 -0.62 3.57
CA ASP A 105 -11.51 -1.61 4.48
C ASP A 105 -10.08 -1.96 4.12
N TYR A 106 -9.76 -2.07 2.83
CA TYR A 106 -8.40 -2.32 2.38
C TYR A 106 -7.45 -1.24 2.90
N PHE A 107 -7.80 0.04 2.75
CA PHE A 107 -6.97 1.13 3.27
C PHE A 107 -6.90 1.15 4.80
N ARG A 108 -8.03 0.96 5.48
CA ARG A 108 -8.08 0.92 6.95
C ARG A 108 -7.21 -0.19 7.53
N ILE A 109 -7.38 -1.42 7.04
CA ILE A 109 -6.61 -2.60 7.48
C ILE A 109 -5.14 -2.37 7.18
N THR A 110 -4.83 -1.89 5.97
CA THR A 110 -3.46 -1.62 5.55
C THR A 110 -2.76 -0.62 6.49
N LEU A 111 -3.42 0.50 6.80
CA LEU A 111 -2.88 1.51 7.70
C LEU A 111 -2.69 0.96 9.12
N GLN A 112 -3.66 0.20 9.62
CA GLN A 112 -3.57 -0.45 10.93
C GLN A 112 -2.39 -1.43 10.99
N ARG A 113 -2.25 -2.32 9.99
CA ARG A 113 -1.13 -3.27 9.94
C ARG A 113 0.21 -2.55 9.85
N PHE A 114 0.33 -1.53 9.01
CA PHE A 114 1.55 -0.73 8.95
C PHE A 114 1.89 -0.09 10.31
N SER A 115 0.91 0.47 11.01
CA SER A 115 1.14 1.09 12.33
C SER A 115 1.55 0.09 13.43
N GLU A 116 1.13 -1.17 13.32
CA GLU A 116 1.52 -2.23 14.25
C GLU A 116 3.02 -2.58 14.11
N TYR A 117 3.60 -2.39 12.91
CA TYR A 117 5.00 -2.69 12.61
C TYR A 117 5.84 -1.41 12.53
N ASN A 118 6.28 -0.88 13.68
CA ASN A 118 7.20 0.25 13.75
C ASN A 118 8.64 -0.18 13.46
N VAL A 119 8.95 -0.40 12.17
CA VAL A 119 10.25 -0.92 11.71
C VAL A 119 11.42 -0.08 12.22
N LEU A 120 11.33 1.26 12.15
CA LEU A 120 12.43 2.11 12.60
C LEU A 120 12.70 1.96 14.10
N ALA A 121 11.65 1.91 14.94
CA ALA A 121 11.84 1.72 16.38
C ALA A 121 12.52 0.39 16.70
N HIS A 122 12.16 -0.69 16.01
CA HIS A 122 12.82 -1.99 16.20
C HIS A 122 14.29 -1.96 15.77
N LEU A 123 14.62 -1.28 14.66
CA LEU A 123 16.01 -1.14 14.21
C LEU A 123 16.87 -0.26 15.13
N GLN A 124 16.27 0.73 15.79
CA GLN A 124 16.98 1.61 16.73
C GLN A 124 17.21 0.98 18.11
N ALA A 125 16.43 -0.05 18.46
CA ALA A 125 16.52 -0.75 19.73
C ALA A 125 17.46 -1.98 19.70
N ALA A 126 17.97 -2.33 18.51
CA ALA A 126 18.93 -3.41 18.29
C ALA A 126 20.38 -2.91 18.47
#